data_AF-A0A800JD24-F1
#
_entry.id   AF-A0A800JD24-F1
#
_cell.length_a   1.000
_cell.length_b   1.000
_cell.length_c   1.000
_cell.angle_alpha   90.00
_cell.angle_beta   90.00
_cell.angle_gamma   90.00
#
_symmetry.space_group_name_H-M   'P 1'
#
loop_
_entity.id
_entity.type
_entity.pdbx_description
1 polymer ?
#
loop_
_entity_poly.entity_id
_entity_poly.type
_entity_poly.pdbx_seq_one_letter_code
_entity_poly.pdbx_strand_id
1 'polypeptide(L)'
;MPIRPAIFLLLGAFLCPAKEVPLPPKIRRQIELEIFEGKNNSNPAAPQLVLPEGPFAALFAGGIFPGKFLGIDPAKGIRWQHPAVAEPFHLKPGTVGFLQLTPTANAAAPDCEIRLVSGDQFTGKLISLDAKSLTLDATHCGRLVIPRQHISALLPRSAEGDALIQGFQNPAEWVFTHGEAEGGLLERLVNKQGRWMIKNNAAICPGGNGALLGRKLPGNPQAIRMDFDLRSPQGNPQIGFRFFTDNLTNHRAGHSLDLTFRKGKATAKRQPIDRDAGQNGRIGKSIPLPALGKRAAHITIHASLRPAQLHLAINGQHIGSWESEQPLEKFGAGILFVQRGKQPARIENLVIRKSSGHSPIGRQLPKLPAGLKQDHITFTNGDHIEGEIKEIKKGIAICKSSFGDIKLPLAKIRIAQLARKAILKHKRPEGAAVITLANQTQITGQLKIADAQTLNLTSPTLGKISIPLNAIRTIDFQTPKNRIPGFPDPNAKPKTKNGNKRDDPMNGLPNIPPPPGCDP
;
A
#
# COMPACT_ATOMS: atom_id res chain seq x y z
N MET A 1 58.31 35.19 -23.45
CA MET A 1 57.07 34.90 -24.21
C MET A 1 57.44 33.86 -25.26
N PRO A 2 56.71 32.74 -25.44
CA PRO A 2 55.30 32.77 -25.84
C PRO A 2 54.42 31.67 -25.20
N ILE A 3 53.19 31.64 -25.73
CA ILE A 3 51.98 30.87 -25.41
C ILE A 3 52.06 29.41 -25.93
N ARG A 4 51.29 28.52 -25.27
CA ARG A 4 50.86 27.12 -25.57
C ARG A 4 51.18 26.51 -26.96
N PRO A 5 51.31 25.17 -27.01
CA PRO A 5 50.20 24.40 -27.58
C PRO A 5 49.83 23.11 -26.81
N ALA A 6 48.59 22.67 -27.06
CA ALA A 6 48.07 21.34 -26.79
C ALA A 6 48.60 20.32 -27.83
N ILE A 7 48.45 19.01 -27.55
CA ILE A 7 47.90 17.95 -28.45
C ILE A 7 48.46 16.54 -28.09
N PHE A 8 47.53 15.70 -27.62
CA PHE A 8 47.25 14.27 -27.92
C PHE A 8 48.28 13.11 -27.88
N LEU A 9 47.78 12.03 -27.23
CA LEU A 9 47.84 10.58 -27.57
C LEU A 9 49.20 9.85 -27.66
N LEU A 10 49.41 8.79 -26.87
CA LEU A 10 49.02 7.39 -27.16
C LEU A 10 49.54 6.37 -26.12
N LEU A 11 48.86 5.23 -26.10
CA LEU A 11 49.02 3.98 -25.34
C LEU A 11 50.45 3.50 -25.02
N GLY A 12 50.60 2.79 -23.89
CA GLY A 12 51.67 1.79 -23.70
C GLY A 12 51.73 1.23 -22.28
N ALA A 13 51.28 -0.01 -22.10
CA ALA A 13 51.25 -0.73 -20.82
C ALA A 13 52.65 -1.10 -20.30
N PHE A 14 52.86 -1.04 -18.98
CA PHE A 14 53.78 -1.95 -18.27
C PHE A 14 53.27 -2.27 -16.87
N LEU A 15 53.03 -3.57 -16.64
CA LEU A 15 52.84 -4.21 -15.34
C LEU A 15 54.16 -4.17 -14.55
N CYS A 16 54.10 -3.73 -13.29
CA CYS A 16 55.14 -3.99 -12.30
C CYS A 16 54.46 -4.54 -11.03
N PRO A 17 54.89 -5.67 -10.43
CA PRO A 17 54.30 -6.18 -9.21
C PRO A 17 54.80 -5.36 -8.02
N ALA A 18 53.88 -4.75 -7.27
CA ALA A 18 54.22 -4.07 -6.03
C ALA A 18 54.65 -5.10 -4.96
N LYS A 19 55.90 -5.01 -4.50
CA LYS A 19 56.35 -5.68 -3.27
C LYS A 19 55.55 -5.12 -2.09
N GLU A 20 54.88 -5.99 -1.34
CA GLU A 20 54.28 -5.63 -0.06
C GLU A 20 55.37 -5.12 0.90
N VAL A 21 55.29 -3.85 1.28
CA VAL A 21 56.07 -3.31 2.38
C VAL A 21 55.33 -3.67 3.67
N PRO A 22 55.92 -4.46 4.59
CA PRO A 22 55.24 -4.79 5.83
C PRO A 22 55.10 -3.53 6.69
N LEU A 23 53.87 -3.31 7.17
CA LEU A 23 53.54 -2.18 8.05
C LEU A 23 54.38 -2.22 9.34
N PRO A 24 54.89 -1.07 9.82
CA PRO A 24 55.64 -1.00 11.06
C PRO A 24 54.85 -1.60 12.26
N PRO A 25 55.50 -2.34 13.18
CA PRO A 25 54.83 -3.05 14.27
C PRO A 25 53.93 -2.18 15.15
N LYS A 26 54.28 -0.90 15.30
CA LYS A 26 53.49 0.08 16.08
C LYS A 26 52.13 0.40 15.45
N ILE A 27 52.06 0.48 14.12
CA ILE A 27 50.81 0.76 13.38
C ILE A 27 49.91 -0.48 13.40
N ARG A 28 50.50 -1.68 13.24
CA ARG A 28 49.75 -2.94 13.33
C ARG A 28 49.10 -3.14 14.70
N ARG A 29 49.83 -2.82 15.78
CA ARG A 29 49.31 -2.95 17.15
C ARG A 29 48.21 -1.93 17.47
N GLN A 30 48.28 -0.73 16.90
CA GLN A 30 47.25 0.31 17.06
C GLN A 30 45.96 -0.04 16.30
N ILE A 31 46.07 -0.62 15.10
CA ILE A 31 44.92 -1.15 14.34
C ILE A 31 44.30 -2.35 15.07
N GLU A 32 45.09 -3.26 15.63
CA GLU A 32 44.59 -4.41 16.40
C GLU A 32 43.89 -3.99 17.71
N LEU A 33 44.34 -2.91 18.36
CA LEU A 33 43.70 -2.33 19.55
C LEU A 33 42.37 -1.62 19.21
N GLU A 34 42.31 -0.85 18.11
CA GLU A 34 41.07 -0.21 17.64
C GLU A 34 40.00 -1.22 17.18
N ILE A 35 40.42 -2.38 16.63
CA ILE A 35 39.52 -3.47 16.25
C ILE A 35 38.99 -4.22 17.49
N PHE A 36 39.76 -4.29 18.58
CA PHE A 36 39.35 -5.00 19.80
C PHE A 36 38.46 -4.18 20.74
N GLU A 37 38.62 -2.85 20.81
CA GLU A 37 37.73 -1.98 21.60
C GLU A 37 36.35 -1.76 20.95
N GLY A 38 36.19 -2.10 19.67
CA GLY A 38 34.92 -2.03 18.93
C GLY A 38 33.91 -3.16 19.20
N LYS A 39 34.17 -4.09 20.13
CA LYS A 39 33.26 -5.22 20.46
C LYS A 39 32.17 -4.87 21.48
N ASN A 40 31.69 -3.64 21.52
CA ASN A 40 30.40 -3.32 22.14
C ASN A 40 29.26 -3.59 21.15
N ASN A 41 28.77 -4.83 21.19
CA ASN A 41 27.42 -5.34 20.89
C ASN A 41 26.48 -4.53 19.96
N SER A 42 27.00 -3.96 18.89
CA SER A 42 26.24 -3.39 17.80
C SER A 42 26.78 -3.99 16.51
N ASN A 43 26.05 -4.97 16.00
CA ASN A 43 26.26 -5.48 14.65
C ASN A 43 26.24 -4.24 13.72
N PRO A 44 27.31 -3.94 12.96
CA PRO A 44 27.31 -2.77 12.08
C PRO A 44 26.11 -2.91 11.14
N ALA A 45 25.16 -1.97 11.27
CA ALA A 45 23.96 -1.98 10.47
C ALA A 45 24.37 -1.99 9.01
N ALA A 46 23.96 -3.02 8.25
CA ALA A 46 24.22 -3.11 6.83
C ALA A 46 23.86 -1.76 6.17
N PRO A 47 24.71 -1.23 5.27
CA PRO A 47 24.51 0.10 4.68
C PRO A 47 23.09 0.18 4.12
N GLN A 48 22.28 1.07 4.70
CA GLN A 48 20.90 1.23 4.29
C GLN A 48 20.87 1.92 2.93
N LEU A 49 20.39 1.19 1.92
CA LEU A 49 20.16 1.70 0.57
C LEU A 49 19.36 3.02 0.61
N VAL A 50 19.99 4.13 0.21
CA VAL A 50 19.34 5.44 0.10
C VAL A 50 18.72 5.55 -1.28
N LEU A 51 17.39 5.66 -1.35
CA LEU A 51 16.66 5.81 -2.60
C LEU A 51 16.38 7.30 -2.88
N PRO A 52 16.46 7.75 -4.14
CA PRO A 52 16.20 9.14 -4.51
C PRO A 52 14.72 9.51 -4.35
N GLU A 53 14.44 10.81 -4.20
CA GLU A 53 13.08 11.30 -3.95
C GLU A 53 12.15 11.28 -5.18
N GLY A 54 12.75 11.29 -6.38
CA GLY A 54 12.06 11.30 -7.67
C GLY A 54 12.06 9.95 -8.37
N PRO A 55 11.68 9.89 -9.67
CA PRO A 55 11.69 8.65 -10.42
C PRO A 55 13.10 8.05 -10.51
N PHE A 56 13.18 6.74 -10.43
CA PHE A 56 14.46 6.02 -10.49
C PHE A 56 14.32 4.62 -11.07
N ALA A 57 15.43 4.13 -11.62
CA ALA A 57 15.63 2.74 -11.96
C ALA A 57 16.55 2.07 -10.94
N ALA A 58 16.18 0.88 -10.47
CA ALA A 58 17.02 0.05 -9.61
C ALA A 58 17.41 -1.23 -10.36
N LEU A 59 18.71 -1.54 -10.33
CA LEU A 59 19.29 -2.70 -11.00
C LEU A 59 19.35 -3.90 -10.07
N PHE A 60 19.28 -5.11 -10.64
CA PHE A 60 19.52 -6.35 -9.87
C PHE A 60 20.91 -6.38 -9.23
N ALA A 61 21.90 -5.73 -9.85
CA ALA A 61 23.25 -5.59 -9.32
C ALA A 61 23.38 -4.53 -8.18
N GLY A 62 22.28 -3.87 -7.79
CA GLY A 62 22.25 -2.94 -6.66
C GLY A 62 22.40 -1.45 -7.01
N GLY A 63 22.72 -1.11 -8.26
CA GLY A 63 22.79 0.28 -8.72
C GLY A 63 21.43 0.97 -8.76
N ILE A 64 21.38 2.27 -8.40
CA ILE A 64 20.19 3.12 -8.50
C ILE A 64 20.50 4.31 -9.40
N PHE A 65 19.61 4.55 -10.37
CA PHE A 65 19.74 5.61 -11.35
C PHE A 65 18.53 6.55 -11.25
N PRO A 66 18.66 7.72 -10.62
CA PRO A 66 17.65 8.77 -10.70
C PRO A 66 17.45 9.22 -12.16
N GLY A 67 16.26 9.71 -12.50
CA GLY A 67 16.03 10.28 -13.83
C GLY A 67 14.60 10.15 -14.29
N LYS A 68 14.42 10.09 -15.61
CA LYS A 68 13.12 10.01 -16.27
C LYS A 68 13.06 8.80 -17.18
N PHE A 69 11.99 8.04 -17.07
CA PHE A 69 11.63 6.98 -17.99
C PHE A 69 11.10 7.57 -19.30
N LEU A 70 11.67 7.15 -20.43
CA LEU A 70 11.28 7.63 -21.76
C LEU A 70 10.63 6.56 -22.64
N GLY A 71 10.71 5.29 -22.26
CA GLY A 71 10.12 4.18 -23.02
C GLY A 71 10.95 2.91 -22.95
N ILE A 72 10.57 1.94 -23.78
CA ILE A 72 11.23 0.64 -23.90
C ILE A 72 11.44 0.35 -25.38
N ASP A 73 12.69 0.09 -25.72
CA ASP A 73 13.11 -0.52 -26.96
C ASP A 73 13.28 -2.04 -26.70
N PRO A 74 12.55 -2.92 -27.41
CA PRO A 74 12.64 -4.37 -27.20
C PRO A 74 14.07 -4.94 -27.31
N ALA A 75 14.90 -4.35 -28.18
CA ALA A 75 16.25 -4.82 -28.45
C ALA A 75 17.27 -4.17 -27.51
N LYS A 76 17.13 -2.86 -27.24
CA LYS A 76 18.13 -2.08 -26.48
C LYS A 76 17.81 -1.96 -24.98
N GLY A 77 16.56 -2.18 -24.59
CA GLY A 77 16.08 -2.12 -23.21
C GLY A 77 15.39 -0.81 -22.85
N ILE A 78 15.51 -0.40 -21.59
CA ILE A 78 14.78 0.77 -21.06
C ILE A 78 15.48 2.05 -21.47
N ARG A 79 14.78 2.94 -22.18
CA ARG A 79 15.28 4.27 -22.55
C ARG A 79 15.13 5.21 -21.35
N TRP A 80 16.24 5.76 -20.88
CA TRP A 80 16.35 6.51 -19.63
C TRP A 80 17.09 7.84 -19.84
N GLN A 81 16.65 8.88 -19.13
CA GLN A 81 17.30 10.18 -19.08
C GLN A 81 17.77 10.48 -17.66
N HIS A 82 19.08 10.50 -17.44
CA HIS A 82 19.66 10.97 -16.18
C HIS A 82 19.83 12.51 -16.23
N PRO A 83 19.55 13.26 -15.16
CA PRO A 83 19.62 14.73 -15.19
C PRO A 83 21.03 15.28 -15.47
N ALA A 84 22.08 14.53 -15.14
CA ALA A 84 23.48 14.91 -15.37
C ALA A 84 24.08 14.36 -16.68
N VAL A 85 23.29 13.69 -17.53
CA VAL A 85 23.75 13.15 -18.83
C VAL A 85 23.01 13.89 -19.92
N ALA A 86 23.69 14.40 -20.95
CA ALA A 86 23.07 15.21 -22.00
C ALA A 86 22.07 14.40 -22.83
N GLU A 87 22.49 13.22 -23.30
CA GLU A 87 21.69 12.37 -24.19
C GLU A 87 20.99 11.22 -23.45
N PRO A 88 19.78 10.83 -23.86
CA PRO A 88 19.15 9.60 -23.39
C PRO A 88 20.00 8.36 -23.68
N PHE A 89 20.03 7.41 -22.75
CA PHE A 89 20.73 6.14 -22.92
C PHE A 89 19.81 4.95 -22.65
N HIS A 90 20.29 3.73 -22.92
CA HIS A 90 19.54 2.50 -22.69
C HIS A 90 20.11 1.70 -21.53
N LEU A 91 19.26 1.33 -20.59
CA LEU A 91 19.55 0.31 -19.59
C LEU A 91 19.26 -1.05 -20.21
N LYS A 92 20.29 -1.91 -20.24
CA LYS A 92 20.25 -3.21 -20.93
C LYS A 92 19.06 -4.07 -20.46
N PRO A 93 18.42 -4.85 -21.35
CA PRO A 93 17.37 -5.80 -20.97
C PRO A 93 17.83 -6.74 -19.87
N GLY A 94 16.94 -7.07 -18.93
CA GLY A 94 17.22 -7.98 -17.83
C GLY A 94 18.08 -7.42 -16.69
N THR A 95 18.66 -6.21 -16.81
CA THR A 95 19.47 -5.61 -15.73
C THR A 95 18.66 -4.82 -14.72
N VAL A 96 17.54 -4.23 -15.15
CA VAL A 96 16.64 -3.44 -14.31
C VAL A 96 15.67 -4.37 -13.59
N GLY A 97 15.64 -4.30 -12.26
CA GLY A 97 14.66 -5.03 -11.46
C GLY A 97 13.42 -4.21 -11.13
N PHE A 98 13.56 -2.90 -10.96
CA PHE A 98 12.45 -2.06 -10.51
C PHE A 98 12.54 -0.64 -11.07
N LEU A 99 11.39 -0.09 -11.47
CA LEU A 99 11.22 1.33 -11.82
C LEU A 99 10.20 1.96 -10.87
N GLN A 100 10.58 3.08 -10.25
CA GLN A 100 9.66 3.99 -9.57
C GLN A 100 9.40 5.19 -10.47
N LEU A 101 8.14 5.48 -10.75
CA LEU A 101 7.71 6.64 -11.52
C LEU A 101 6.84 7.57 -10.66
N THR A 102 6.60 8.77 -11.18
CA THR A 102 5.69 9.75 -10.58
C THR A 102 4.47 9.85 -11.48
N PRO A 103 3.35 9.19 -11.13
CA PRO A 103 2.13 9.34 -11.90
C PRO A 103 1.61 10.77 -11.75
N THR A 104 1.15 11.35 -12.87
CA THR A 104 0.48 12.66 -12.91
C THR A 104 -0.96 12.55 -13.39
N ALA A 105 -1.38 11.37 -13.85
CA ALA A 105 -2.75 11.11 -14.23
C ALA A 105 -3.66 11.12 -12.99
N ASN A 106 -4.64 12.01 -12.99
CA ASN A 106 -5.78 11.94 -12.08
C ASN A 106 -6.83 11.01 -12.66
N ALA A 107 -7.58 10.35 -11.79
CA ALA A 107 -8.72 9.52 -12.16
C ALA A 107 -9.93 9.88 -11.31
N ALA A 108 -11.10 9.84 -11.93
CA ALA A 108 -12.35 9.79 -11.20
C ALA A 108 -12.40 8.54 -10.30
N ALA A 109 -13.21 8.60 -9.25
CA ALA A 109 -13.43 7.45 -8.39
C ALA A 109 -14.00 6.29 -9.22
N PRO A 110 -13.39 5.10 -9.22
CA PRO A 110 -13.94 3.95 -9.94
C PRO A 110 -15.23 3.49 -9.28
N ASP A 111 -16.21 3.04 -10.06
CA ASP A 111 -17.48 2.53 -9.55
C ASP A 111 -17.40 1.04 -9.19
N CYS A 112 -16.37 0.34 -9.68
CA CYS A 112 -16.20 -1.09 -9.52
C CYS A 112 -14.73 -1.48 -9.59
N GLU A 113 -14.36 -2.51 -8.83
CA GLU A 113 -13.11 -3.25 -8.97
C GLU A 113 -13.42 -4.66 -9.51
N ILE A 114 -12.75 -5.03 -10.59
CA ILE A 114 -12.80 -6.36 -11.20
C ILE A 114 -11.50 -7.08 -10.87
N ARG A 115 -11.63 -8.27 -10.31
CA ARG A 115 -10.49 -9.15 -10.03
C ARG A 115 -10.46 -10.27 -11.03
N LEU A 116 -9.27 -10.52 -11.56
CA LEU A 116 -9.04 -11.64 -12.45
C LEU A 116 -8.61 -12.88 -11.68
N VAL A 117 -8.78 -14.02 -12.31
CA VAL A 117 -8.23 -15.30 -11.84
C VAL A 117 -6.69 -15.32 -11.85
N SER A 118 -6.04 -14.44 -12.63
CA SER A 118 -4.59 -14.22 -12.57
C SER A 118 -4.13 -13.53 -11.29
N GLY A 119 -5.04 -12.86 -10.58
CA GLY A 119 -4.74 -11.97 -9.47
C GLY A 119 -4.63 -10.49 -9.87
N ASP A 120 -4.62 -10.18 -11.17
CA ASP A 120 -4.65 -8.80 -11.66
C ASP A 120 -5.97 -8.11 -11.27
N GLN A 121 -5.94 -6.78 -11.14
CA GLN A 121 -7.05 -5.98 -10.63
C GLN A 121 -7.29 -4.77 -11.50
N PHE A 122 -8.50 -4.62 -12.03
CA PHE A 122 -8.90 -3.47 -12.82
C PHE A 122 -9.96 -2.67 -12.07
N THR A 123 -9.82 -1.36 -12.05
CA THR A 123 -10.86 -0.47 -11.52
C THR A 123 -11.37 0.41 -12.65
N GLY A 124 -12.64 0.77 -12.63
CA GLY A 124 -13.25 1.52 -13.71
C GLY A 124 -14.74 1.71 -13.53
N LYS A 125 -15.42 2.07 -14.63
CA LYS A 125 -16.87 2.12 -14.74
C LYS A 125 -17.41 0.81 -15.32
N LEU A 126 -18.20 0.05 -14.55
CA LEU A 126 -18.81 -1.19 -15.01
C LEU A 126 -19.92 -0.89 -16.02
N ILE A 127 -19.71 -1.27 -17.29
CA ILE A 127 -20.67 -1.01 -18.37
C ILE A 127 -21.70 -2.13 -18.45
N SER A 128 -21.24 -3.38 -18.52
CA SER A 128 -22.10 -4.56 -18.58
C SER A 128 -21.39 -5.85 -18.18
N LEU A 129 -22.17 -6.86 -17.83
CA LEU A 129 -21.74 -8.26 -17.77
C LEU A 129 -22.84 -9.13 -18.34
N ASP A 130 -22.46 -10.17 -19.08
CA ASP A 130 -23.34 -11.22 -19.60
C ASP A 130 -22.73 -12.61 -19.38
N ALA A 131 -23.32 -13.64 -19.99
CA ALA A 131 -22.86 -15.02 -19.88
C ALA A 131 -21.44 -15.25 -20.44
N LYS A 132 -20.96 -14.40 -21.36
CA LYS A 132 -19.68 -14.56 -22.07
C LYS A 132 -18.61 -13.62 -21.54
N SER A 133 -18.94 -12.37 -21.23
CA SER A 133 -17.96 -11.33 -20.94
C SER A 133 -18.48 -10.21 -20.05
N LEU A 134 -17.54 -9.44 -19.50
CA LEU A 134 -17.76 -8.17 -18.82
C LEU A 134 -17.12 -7.05 -19.63
N THR A 135 -17.82 -5.94 -19.78
CA THR A 135 -17.26 -4.70 -20.35
C THR A 135 -17.03 -3.68 -19.24
N LEU A 136 -15.78 -3.26 -19.08
CA LEU A 136 -15.34 -2.25 -18.13
C LEU A 136 -14.75 -1.06 -18.90
N ASP A 137 -15.16 0.16 -18.58
CA ASP A 137 -14.37 1.33 -18.94
C ASP A 137 -13.30 1.52 -17.86
N ALA A 138 -12.13 0.91 -18.08
CA ALA A 138 -11.08 0.78 -17.09
C ALA A 138 -10.29 2.08 -16.95
N THR A 139 -10.19 2.54 -15.70
CA THR A 139 -9.42 3.73 -15.34
C THR A 139 -7.98 3.58 -15.82
N HIS A 140 -7.53 4.52 -16.67
CA HIS A 140 -6.23 4.54 -17.34
C HIS A 140 -5.97 3.46 -18.41
N CYS A 141 -6.88 2.51 -18.64
CA CYS A 141 -6.69 1.47 -19.67
C CYS A 141 -7.77 1.52 -20.78
N GLY A 142 -8.74 2.43 -20.65
CA GLY A 142 -9.85 2.56 -21.59
C GLY A 142 -10.79 1.36 -21.53
N ARG A 143 -11.56 1.15 -22.60
CA ARG A 143 -12.58 0.10 -22.65
C ARG A 143 -11.96 -1.30 -22.76
N LEU A 144 -12.20 -2.14 -21.76
CA LEU A 144 -11.78 -3.54 -21.70
C LEU A 144 -12.99 -4.47 -21.83
N VAL A 145 -12.85 -5.52 -22.64
CA VAL A 145 -13.78 -6.65 -22.71
C VAL A 145 -13.09 -7.86 -22.10
N ILE A 146 -13.57 -8.30 -20.95
CA ILE A 146 -12.96 -9.34 -20.13
C ILE A 146 -13.82 -10.60 -20.26
N PRO A 147 -13.30 -11.72 -20.79
CA PRO A 147 -14.07 -12.96 -20.84
C PRO A 147 -14.45 -13.41 -19.42
N ARG A 148 -15.71 -13.82 -19.23
CA ARG A 148 -16.29 -14.12 -17.92
C ARG A 148 -15.46 -15.15 -17.14
N GLN A 149 -14.92 -16.16 -17.83
CA GLN A 149 -14.08 -17.20 -17.25
C GLN A 149 -12.78 -16.69 -16.60
N HIS A 150 -12.31 -15.50 -16.97
CA HIS A 150 -11.11 -14.89 -16.37
C HIS A 150 -11.44 -14.01 -15.16
N ILE A 151 -12.71 -13.82 -14.81
CA ILE A 151 -13.14 -12.99 -13.68
C ILE A 151 -13.27 -13.89 -12.45
N SER A 152 -12.62 -13.48 -11.36
CA SER A 152 -12.77 -14.14 -10.05
C SER A 152 -13.81 -13.45 -9.20
N ALA A 153 -13.85 -12.11 -9.22
CA ALA A 153 -14.83 -11.35 -8.47
C ALA A 153 -15.08 -9.95 -9.06
N LEU A 154 -16.25 -9.42 -8.76
CA LEU A 154 -16.61 -8.02 -8.92
C LEU A 154 -16.88 -7.41 -7.55
N LEU A 155 -16.37 -6.21 -7.33
CA LEU A 155 -16.53 -5.45 -6.09
C LEU A 155 -17.08 -4.08 -6.47
N PRO A 156 -18.41 -3.90 -6.49
CA PRO A 156 -19.01 -2.58 -6.67
C PRO A 156 -18.53 -1.63 -5.57
N ARG A 157 -18.00 -0.48 -5.99
CA ARG A 157 -17.52 0.61 -5.12
C ARG A 157 -18.53 1.73 -4.99
N SER A 158 -19.71 1.62 -5.61
CA SER A 158 -20.80 2.59 -5.49
C SER A 158 -21.31 2.83 -4.05
N ALA A 159 -20.90 2.01 -3.08
CA ALA A 159 -21.13 2.26 -1.65
C ALA A 159 -20.07 3.20 -1.01
N GLU A 160 -18.99 3.53 -1.73
CA GLU A 160 -18.01 4.56 -1.37
C GLU A 160 -18.40 5.86 -2.11
N GLY A 161 -18.71 6.93 -1.37
CA GLY A 161 -19.16 8.20 -1.94
C GLY A 161 -18.06 9.04 -2.57
N ASP A 162 -18.40 10.26 -2.98
CA ASP A 162 -17.43 11.26 -3.45
C ASP A 162 -16.32 11.52 -2.42
N ALA A 163 -15.21 12.08 -2.90
CA ALA A 163 -14.10 12.44 -2.04
C ALA A 163 -14.57 13.55 -1.08
N LEU A 164 -14.53 13.26 0.21
CA LEU A 164 -14.80 14.21 1.28
C LEU A 164 -13.61 15.17 1.45
N ILE A 165 -12.39 14.65 1.28
CA ILE A 165 -11.13 15.40 1.34
C ILE A 165 -10.21 14.87 0.25
N GLN A 166 -9.60 15.76 -0.52
CA GLN A 166 -8.61 15.44 -1.54
C GLN A 166 -7.38 16.33 -1.41
N GLY A 167 -6.24 15.71 -1.15
CA GLY A 167 -4.95 16.36 -0.97
C GLY A 167 -4.91 17.31 0.22
N PHE A 168 -3.98 18.25 0.11
CA PHE A 168 -3.67 19.30 1.07
C PHE A 168 -3.68 20.68 0.38
N GLN A 169 -4.52 20.87 -0.64
CA GLN A 169 -4.53 22.08 -1.48
C GLN A 169 -4.98 23.33 -0.73
N ASN A 170 -5.80 23.17 0.31
CA ASN A 170 -6.32 24.26 1.15
C ASN A 170 -5.76 24.15 2.58
N PRO A 171 -4.56 24.66 2.88
CA PRO A 171 -3.95 24.56 4.21
C PRO A 171 -4.80 25.17 5.34
N ALA A 172 -5.62 26.19 5.05
CA ALA A 172 -6.48 26.86 6.02
C ALA A 172 -7.57 25.95 6.63
N GLU A 173 -7.92 24.86 5.97
CA GLU A 173 -8.90 23.88 6.46
C GLU A 173 -8.28 22.89 7.47
N TRP A 174 -6.97 22.96 7.67
CA TRP A 174 -6.21 22.09 8.56
C TRP A 174 -5.86 22.81 9.86
N VAL A 175 -6.01 22.09 10.97
CA VAL A 175 -5.67 22.53 12.32
C VAL A 175 -4.30 21.97 12.69
N PHE A 176 -3.42 22.81 13.21
CA PHE A 176 -2.07 22.44 13.63
C PHE A 176 -1.95 22.64 15.14
N THR A 177 -1.29 21.73 15.84
CA THR A 177 -0.78 22.04 17.19
C THR A 177 0.68 21.61 17.37
N HIS A 178 1.35 22.30 18.29
CA HIS A 178 2.73 22.06 18.63
C HIS A 178 2.84 20.80 19.51
N GLY A 179 3.78 19.91 19.17
CA GLY A 179 4.21 18.87 20.10
C GLY A 179 5.09 19.47 21.20
N GLU A 180 5.32 18.72 22.28
CA GLU A 180 6.34 19.07 23.29
C GLU A 180 7.69 19.28 22.57
N ALA A 181 8.22 20.50 22.67
CA ALA A 181 9.57 20.84 22.25
C ALA A 181 10.48 20.68 23.47
N GLU A 182 11.55 19.90 23.33
CA GLU A 182 12.71 20.08 24.20
C GLU A 182 13.40 21.34 23.70
N GLY A 183 13.48 22.39 24.53
CA GLY A 183 14.05 23.70 24.13
C GLY A 183 13.36 24.90 24.80
N GLY A 184 14.16 25.93 25.14
CA GLY A 184 13.71 27.16 25.81
C GLY A 184 12.81 28.07 24.95
N LEU A 185 12.30 29.16 25.55
CA LEU A 185 11.30 30.06 24.94
C LEU A 185 11.71 30.61 23.56
N LEU A 186 13.00 30.91 23.34
CA LEU A 186 13.54 31.40 22.07
C LEU A 186 13.45 30.35 20.95
N GLU A 187 13.70 29.08 21.25
CA GLU A 187 13.63 27.99 20.27
C GLU A 187 12.18 27.73 19.84
N ARG A 188 11.21 27.98 20.74
CA ARG A 188 9.77 27.96 20.46
C ARG A 188 9.29 29.15 19.63
N LEU A 189 9.98 30.30 19.72
CA LEU A 189 9.66 31.54 18.99
C LEU A 189 10.31 31.60 17.59
N VAL A 190 11.47 30.95 17.40
CA VAL A 190 12.17 30.86 16.12
C VAL A 190 11.59 29.74 15.23
N ASN A 191 11.14 28.61 15.81
CA ASN A 191 10.37 27.60 15.08
C ASN A 191 8.90 28.02 14.93
N LYS A 192 8.65 29.01 14.06
CA LYS A 192 7.31 29.44 13.70
C LYS A 192 6.62 28.40 12.81
N GLN A 193 5.92 27.45 13.42
CA GLN A 193 4.76 26.65 12.94
C GLN A 193 4.79 25.26 13.59
N GLY A 194 3.63 24.68 13.89
CA GLY A 194 3.53 23.30 14.37
C GLY A 194 4.37 22.37 13.48
N ARG A 195 5.02 21.35 14.03
CA ARG A 195 6.03 20.55 13.29
C ARG A 195 5.50 19.99 11.96
N TRP A 196 4.19 19.91 11.75
CA TRP A 196 3.57 19.64 10.45
C TRP A 196 3.49 20.90 9.58
N MET A 197 3.98 20.81 8.35
CA MET A 197 3.86 21.83 7.32
C MET A 197 3.12 21.27 6.11
N ILE A 198 2.37 22.09 5.40
CA ILE A 198 1.81 21.73 4.09
C ILE A 198 2.59 22.46 3.00
N LYS A 199 3.22 21.70 2.09
CA LYS A 199 3.98 22.24 0.96
C LYS A 199 3.81 21.34 -0.26
N ASN A 200 3.56 21.93 -1.43
CA ASN A 200 3.39 21.22 -2.70
C ASN A 200 2.36 20.08 -2.60
N ASN A 201 1.18 20.38 -2.04
CA ASN A 201 0.08 19.42 -1.85
C ASN A 201 0.46 18.18 -1.02
N ALA A 202 1.41 18.31 -0.09
CA ALA A 202 1.84 17.26 0.83
C ALA A 202 2.00 17.80 2.25
N ALA A 203 1.67 16.98 3.24
CA ALA A 203 1.92 17.25 4.64
C ALA A 203 3.28 16.65 5.06
N ILE A 204 4.13 17.45 5.70
CA ILE A 204 5.51 17.11 6.03
C ILE A 204 5.73 17.38 7.52
N CYS A 205 6.21 16.38 8.26
CA CYS A 205 6.70 16.53 9.62
C CYS A 205 8.20 16.14 9.66
N PRO A 206 9.11 17.02 10.11
CA PRO A 206 10.53 16.71 10.17
C PRO A 206 10.88 15.73 11.31
N GLY A 207 9.93 15.47 12.23
CA GLY A 207 10.11 14.55 13.35
C GLY A 207 9.51 15.07 14.65
N GLY A 208 9.85 14.45 15.77
CA GLY A 208 9.42 14.83 17.12
C GLY A 208 8.28 14.00 17.68
N ASN A 209 7.68 14.41 18.80
CA ASN A 209 6.56 13.67 19.38
C ASN A 209 5.41 14.62 19.71
N GLY A 210 4.18 14.16 19.50
CA GLY A 210 2.95 14.84 19.90
C GLY A 210 2.45 15.95 18.97
N ALA A 211 3.21 16.34 17.95
CA ALA A 211 2.75 17.30 16.95
C ALA A 211 1.61 16.69 16.13
N LEU A 212 0.55 17.47 15.89
CA LEU A 212 -0.62 17.00 15.16
C LEU A 212 -0.99 17.90 13.99
N LEU A 213 -1.63 17.27 13.02
CA LEU A 213 -2.29 17.87 11.88
C LEU A 213 -3.71 17.29 11.83
N GLY A 214 -4.71 18.14 11.99
CA GLY A 214 -6.10 17.76 12.15
C GLY A 214 -7.02 18.39 11.13
N ARG A 215 -8.16 17.76 10.86
CA ARG A 215 -9.21 18.33 9.99
C ARG A 215 -10.59 17.75 10.32
N LYS A 216 -11.65 18.53 10.14
CA LYS A 216 -13.03 18.02 10.20
C LYS A 216 -13.40 17.32 8.89
N LEU A 217 -14.09 16.18 9.01
CA LEU A 217 -14.72 15.44 7.94
C LEU A 217 -16.06 16.09 7.59
N PRO A 218 -16.24 16.56 6.34
CA PRO A 218 -17.53 17.04 5.87
C PRO A 218 -18.62 15.97 6.01
N GLY A 219 -19.81 16.37 6.46
CA GLY A 219 -20.98 15.50 6.55
C GLY A 219 -20.96 14.44 7.67
N ASN A 220 -19.95 14.44 8.55
CA ASN A 220 -19.82 13.53 9.70
C ASN A 220 -20.13 12.05 9.36
N PRO A 221 -19.43 11.46 8.38
CA PRO A 221 -19.64 10.06 8.00
C PRO A 221 -19.29 9.14 9.18
N GLN A 222 -19.96 8.00 9.26
CA GLN A 222 -19.66 6.99 10.28
C GLN A 222 -18.71 5.90 9.81
N ALA A 223 -18.37 5.94 8.53
CA ALA A 223 -17.42 5.05 7.92
C ALA A 223 -16.70 5.79 6.80
N ILE A 224 -15.38 5.67 6.78
CA ILE A 224 -14.52 6.27 5.77
C ILE A 224 -13.48 5.29 5.28
N ARG A 225 -12.99 5.58 4.08
CA ARG A 225 -11.77 5.03 3.52
C ARG A 225 -10.80 6.19 3.32
N MET A 226 -9.57 6.02 3.78
CA MET A 226 -8.47 6.97 3.65
C MET A 226 -7.33 6.30 2.88
N ASP A 227 -7.00 6.84 1.71
CA ASP A 227 -5.89 6.41 0.85
C ASP A 227 -4.85 7.52 0.78
N PHE A 228 -3.56 7.21 0.93
CA PHE A 228 -2.47 8.19 0.83
C PHE A 228 -1.12 7.51 0.63
N ASP A 229 -0.13 8.25 0.15
CA ASP A 229 1.26 7.80 0.12
C ASP A 229 1.99 8.30 1.37
N LEU A 230 2.64 7.38 2.09
CA LEU A 230 3.42 7.67 3.31
C LEU A 230 4.90 7.41 3.05
N ARG A 231 5.75 8.41 3.30
CA ARG A 231 7.21 8.34 3.16
C ARG A 231 7.90 8.71 4.47
N SER A 232 8.97 8.00 4.81
CA SER A 232 9.82 8.29 5.97
C SER A 232 11.30 8.01 5.63
N PRO A 233 12.07 9.05 5.22
CA PRO A 233 13.44 8.90 4.71
C PRO A 233 14.47 8.29 5.67
N GLN A 234 14.19 8.25 6.97
CA GLN A 234 15.14 7.84 8.01
C GLN A 234 14.71 6.56 8.77
N GLY A 235 13.67 5.86 8.30
CA GLY A 235 13.23 4.58 8.87
C GLY A 235 11.73 4.38 8.81
N ASN A 236 11.19 3.40 9.53
CA ASN A 236 9.74 3.20 9.55
C ASN A 236 9.05 4.40 10.23
N PRO A 237 8.00 4.97 9.61
CA PRO A 237 7.28 6.10 10.15
C PRO A 237 6.68 5.76 11.51
N GLN A 238 6.80 6.70 12.44
CA GLN A 238 6.14 6.61 13.74
C GLN A 238 5.04 7.66 13.80
N ILE A 239 3.84 7.24 13.45
CA ILE A 239 2.69 8.11 13.23
C ILE A 239 1.42 7.45 13.75
N GLY A 240 0.54 8.25 14.35
CA GLY A 240 -0.81 7.86 14.75
C GLY A 240 -1.83 8.45 13.80
N PHE A 241 -2.84 7.66 13.46
CA PHE A 241 -4.01 8.09 12.70
C PHE A 241 -5.20 8.01 13.63
N ARG A 242 -5.96 9.11 13.74
CA ARG A 242 -7.19 9.12 14.52
C ARG A 242 -8.37 9.42 13.65
N PHE A 243 -9.43 8.68 13.91
CA PHE A 243 -10.66 8.73 13.18
C PHE A 243 -11.80 9.06 14.13
N PHE A 244 -12.74 9.86 13.62
CA PHE A 244 -13.96 10.27 14.30
C PHE A 244 -13.69 10.94 15.66
N THR A 245 -12.66 11.78 15.71
CA THR A 245 -12.34 12.50 16.95
C THR A 245 -13.22 13.72 17.17
N ASP A 246 -13.62 13.92 18.42
CA ASP A 246 -14.28 15.14 18.88
C ASP A 246 -13.28 16.23 19.32
N ASN A 247 -11.98 15.92 19.34
CA ASN A 247 -10.93 16.85 19.75
C ASN A 247 -9.81 16.96 18.71
N LEU A 248 -9.77 18.07 17.98
CA LEU A 248 -8.77 18.32 16.95
C LEU A 248 -7.45 18.92 17.46
N THR A 249 -7.38 19.32 18.74
CA THR A 249 -6.21 20.04 19.27
C THR A 249 -5.43 19.24 20.31
N ASN A 250 -6.02 18.16 20.85
CA ASN A 250 -5.37 17.32 21.86
C ASN A 250 -5.57 15.83 21.59
N HIS A 251 -4.51 15.18 21.10
CA HIS A 251 -4.49 13.73 20.88
C HIS A 251 -4.35 12.88 22.17
N ARG A 252 -4.50 13.43 23.37
CA ARG A 252 -4.52 12.62 24.60
C ARG A 252 -5.90 12.58 25.24
N ALA A 253 -6.80 13.43 24.77
CA ALA A 253 -8.16 13.58 25.27
C ALA A 253 -9.17 13.36 24.14
N GLY A 254 -10.43 13.23 24.52
CA GLY A 254 -11.53 12.99 23.59
C GLY A 254 -11.70 11.52 23.20
N HIS A 255 -12.62 11.30 22.29
CA HIS A 255 -13.01 10.00 21.79
C HIS A 255 -12.42 9.80 20.41
N SER A 256 -11.96 8.59 20.07
CA SER A 256 -11.49 8.26 18.72
C SER A 256 -11.24 6.77 18.54
N LEU A 257 -11.22 6.35 17.28
CA LEU A 257 -10.49 5.16 16.86
C LEU A 257 -9.07 5.58 16.47
N ASP A 258 -8.06 4.97 17.08
CA ASP A 258 -6.64 5.28 16.87
C ASP A 258 -5.95 4.07 16.23
N LEU A 259 -5.28 4.28 15.10
CA LEU A 259 -4.34 3.34 14.51
C LEU A 259 -2.94 3.96 14.58
N THR A 260 -2.07 3.39 15.41
CA THR A 260 -0.70 3.89 15.60
C THR A 260 0.35 2.96 15.01
N PHE A 261 1.22 3.50 14.16
CA PHE A 261 2.47 2.89 13.72
C PHE A 261 3.58 3.31 14.68
N ARG A 262 4.18 2.35 15.39
CA ARG A 262 5.26 2.62 16.33
C ARG A 262 6.14 1.39 16.51
N LYS A 263 7.47 1.58 16.55
CA LYS A 263 8.45 0.49 16.73
C LYS A 263 8.20 -0.72 15.79
N GLY A 264 7.87 -0.44 14.52
CA GLY A 264 7.63 -1.47 13.50
C GLY A 264 6.34 -2.28 13.66
N LYS A 265 5.37 -1.80 14.44
CA LYS A 265 4.05 -2.45 14.63
C LYS A 265 2.93 -1.45 14.42
N ALA A 266 1.79 -1.94 13.91
CA ALA A 266 0.51 -1.27 13.93
C ALA A 266 -0.28 -1.71 15.17
N THR A 267 -0.88 -0.76 15.88
CA THR A 267 -1.73 -1.02 17.04
C THR A 267 -3.00 -0.20 16.95
N ALA A 268 -4.15 -0.84 17.05
CA ALA A 268 -5.45 -0.19 17.11
C ALA A 268 -5.87 0.04 18.56
N LYS A 269 -6.51 1.18 18.83
CA LYS A 269 -7.09 1.53 20.13
C LYS A 269 -8.41 2.27 19.98
N ARG A 270 -9.23 2.18 21.01
CA ARG A 270 -10.36 3.06 21.29
C ARG A 270 -9.94 4.09 22.34
N GLN A 271 -10.39 5.33 22.18
CA GLN A 271 -10.27 6.38 23.19
C GLN A 271 -11.66 6.84 23.68
N PRO A 272 -11.80 7.22 24.97
CA PRO A 272 -10.78 7.22 26.02
C PRO A 272 -10.26 5.81 26.34
N ILE A 273 -9.03 5.74 26.84
CA ILE A 273 -8.45 4.48 27.31
C ILE A 273 -9.15 4.20 28.64
N ASP A 274 -9.98 3.17 28.69
CA ASP A 274 -10.47 2.61 29.94
C ASP A 274 -9.25 2.07 30.71
N ARG A 275 -8.84 2.77 31.77
CA ARG A 275 -7.69 2.39 32.58
C ARG A 275 -8.04 1.34 33.63
N ASP A 276 -9.32 1.20 33.95
CA ASP A 276 -9.83 0.31 35.00
C ASP A 276 -10.05 -1.10 34.46
N ALA A 277 -10.37 -1.25 33.16
CA ALA A 277 -10.51 -2.54 32.49
C ALA A 277 -9.19 -3.32 32.22
N GLY A 278 -8.05 -2.87 32.72
CA GLY A 278 -6.73 -3.53 32.57
C GLY A 278 -6.18 -3.63 31.13
N GLN A 279 -6.98 -3.25 30.12
CA GLN A 279 -6.59 -3.12 28.72
C GLN A 279 -6.28 -1.65 28.45
N ASN A 280 -5.14 -1.33 27.83
CA ASN A 280 -4.75 0.03 27.43
C ASN A 280 -5.60 0.64 26.29
N GLY A 281 -6.93 0.43 26.32
CA GLY A 281 -7.90 0.77 25.28
C GLY A 281 -7.64 0.04 23.96
N ARG A 282 -6.85 -1.03 23.99
CA ARG A 282 -6.35 -1.68 22.76
C ARG A 282 -7.42 -2.56 22.15
N ILE A 283 -7.62 -2.39 20.85
CA ILE A 283 -8.51 -3.24 20.05
C ILE A 283 -7.64 -4.32 19.43
N GLY A 284 -7.82 -5.57 19.86
CA GLY A 284 -7.07 -6.73 19.35
C GLY A 284 -5.55 -6.69 19.55
N LYS A 285 -4.82 -7.53 18.80
CA LYS A 285 -3.36 -7.67 18.88
C LYS A 285 -2.65 -6.66 17.98
N SER A 286 -1.47 -6.19 18.41
CA SER A 286 -0.58 -5.39 17.56
C SER A 286 0.02 -6.26 16.46
N ILE A 287 0.02 -5.75 15.23
CA ILE A 287 0.48 -6.49 14.04
C ILE A 287 1.82 -5.92 13.56
N PRO A 288 2.83 -6.76 13.25
CA PRO A 288 4.07 -6.30 12.64
C PRO A 288 3.82 -5.60 11.30
N LEU A 289 4.46 -4.45 11.10
CA LEU A 289 4.45 -3.76 9.81
C LEU A 289 5.55 -4.32 8.91
N PRO A 290 5.32 -4.42 7.58
CA PRO A 290 6.42 -4.59 6.65
C PRO A 290 7.40 -3.41 6.79
N ALA A 291 8.68 -3.65 6.55
CA ALA A 291 9.64 -2.57 6.46
C ALA A 291 9.24 -1.67 5.29
N LEU A 292 8.83 -0.44 5.59
CA LEU A 292 8.52 0.56 4.55
C LEU A 292 9.81 1.12 3.95
N GLY A 293 10.92 1.01 4.68
CA GLY A 293 12.22 1.52 4.28
C GLY A 293 12.16 3.02 4.02
N LYS A 294 13.03 3.50 3.14
CA LYS A 294 13.00 4.91 2.67
C LYS A 294 11.96 5.15 1.57
N ARG A 295 11.13 4.16 1.24
CA ARG A 295 10.18 4.25 0.13
C ARG A 295 8.89 4.93 0.56
N ALA A 296 8.23 5.56 -0.41
CA ALA A 296 6.81 5.84 -0.28
C ALA A 296 6.05 4.51 -0.32
N ALA A 297 5.16 4.31 0.66
CA ALA A 297 4.22 3.20 0.69
C ALA A 297 2.81 3.75 0.57
N HIS A 298 2.00 3.15 -0.30
CA HIS A 298 0.60 3.49 -0.38
C HIS A 298 -0.13 2.85 0.79
N ILE A 299 -0.81 3.66 1.59
CA ILE A 299 -1.55 3.26 2.78
C ILE A 299 -3.04 3.41 2.49
N THR A 300 -3.79 2.35 2.73
CA THR A 300 -5.26 2.38 2.74
C THR A 300 -5.74 2.02 4.13
N ILE A 301 -6.51 2.90 4.76
CA ILE A 301 -7.15 2.67 6.05
C ILE A 301 -8.66 2.75 5.88
N HIS A 302 -9.37 1.72 6.32
CA HIS A 302 -10.81 1.77 6.49
C HIS A 302 -11.12 1.93 7.98
N ALA A 303 -11.95 2.91 8.32
CA ALA A 303 -12.40 3.13 9.67
C ALA A 303 -13.94 3.19 9.68
N SER A 304 -14.57 2.46 10.61
CA SER A 304 -16.03 2.45 10.79
C SER A 304 -16.37 2.52 12.26
N LEU A 305 -17.47 3.17 12.58
CA LEU A 305 -18.05 3.21 13.94
C LEU A 305 -19.07 2.10 14.16
N ARG A 306 -19.63 1.52 13.09
CA ARG A 306 -20.69 0.50 13.13
C ARG A 306 -20.44 -0.62 12.09
N PRO A 307 -19.81 -1.74 12.48
CA PRO A 307 -19.15 -1.98 13.77
C PRO A 307 -17.91 -1.08 13.96
N ALA A 308 -17.46 -0.90 15.20
CA ALA A 308 -16.28 -0.12 15.52
C ALA A 308 -15.01 -0.86 15.08
N GLN A 309 -14.51 -0.56 13.89
CA GLN A 309 -13.42 -1.32 13.26
C GLN A 309 -12.43 -0.46 12.49
N LEU A 310 -11.21 -1.00 12.40
CA LEU A 310 -10.10 -0.46 11.63
C LEU A 310 -9.50 -1.57 10.75
N HIS A 311 -9.20 -1.23 9.51
CA HIS A 311 -8.47 -2.11 8.61
C HIS A 311 -7.33 -1.36 7.94
N LEU A 312 -6.19 -2.03 7.83
CA LEU A 312 -4.99 -1.50 7.21
C LEU A 312 -4.58 -2.37 6.03
N ALA A 313 -4.37 -1.73 4.89
CA ALA A 313 -3.64 -2.30 3.77
C ALA A 313 -2.45 -1.40 3.40
N ILE A 314 -1.36 -2.02 2.96
CA ILE A 314 -0.15 -1.36 2.49
C ILE A 314 0.18 -1.89 1.10
N ASN A 315 0.32 -1.00 0.12
CA ASN A 315 0.52 -1.32 -1.29
C ASN A 315 -0.52 -2.32 -1.83
N GLY A 316 -1.78 -2.15 -1.40
CA GLY A 316 -2.91 -3.03 -1.71
C GLY A 316 -2.95 -4.36 -0.95
N GLN A 317 -1.89 -4.72 -0.22
CA GLN A 317 -1.87 -5.93 0.60
C GLN A 317 -2.50 -5.67 1.97
N HIS A 318 -3.47 -6.49 2.36
CA HIS A 318 -4.03 -6.45 3.71
C HIS A 318 -2.97 -6.80 4.76
N ILE A 319 -2.85 -5.93 5.76
CA ILE A 319 -1.89 -6.08 6.88
C ILE A 319 -2.63 -6.48 8.15
N GLY A 320 -3.76 -5.85 8.44
CA GLY A 320 -4.44 -6.04 9.71
C GLY A 320 -5.88 -5.56 9.73
N SER A 321 -6.67 -6.19 10.59
CA SER A 321 -8.04 -5.82 10.91
C SER A 321 -8.19 -5.84 12.43
N TRP A 322 -8.90 -4.86 12.96
CA TRP A 322 -9.20 -4.74 14.38
C TRP A 322 -10.65 -4.36 14.52
N GLU A 323 -11.39 -5.13 15.29
CA GLU A 323 -12.80 -4.89 15.58
C GLU A 323 -12.96 -4.83 17.09
N SER A 324 -13.71 -3.84 17.55
CA SER A 324 -14.03 -3.65 18.96
C SER A 324 -15.39 -4.27 19.22
N GLU A 325 -15.47 -5.14 20.22
CA GLU A 325 -16.71 -5.72 20.72
C GLU A 325 -17.61 -4.66 21.38
N GLN A 326 -17.02 -3.54 21.81
CA GLN A 326 -17.73 -2.40 22.37
C GLN A 326 -17.83 -1.25 21.36
N PRO A 327 -18.99 -0.58 21.21
CA PRO A 327 -19.12 0.60 20.37
C PRO A 327 -18.34 1.80 20.92
N LEU A 328 -18.05 2.79 20.07
CA LEU A 328 -17.69 4.13 20.55
C LEU A 328 -18.95 4.83 21.05
N GLU A 329 -19.05 5.04 22.36
CA GLU A 329 -20.19 5.72 23.00
C GLU A 329 -20.34 7.18 22.55
N LYS A 330 -19.22 7.84 22.25
CA LYS A 330 -19.15 9.19 21.71
C LYS A 330 -18.10 9.26 20.62
N PHE A 331 -18.33 10.12 19.63
CA PHE A 331 -17.42 10.36 18.52
C PHE A 331 -17.68 11.74 17.93
N GLY A 332 -16.67 12.28 17.24
CA GLY A 332 -16.78 13.51 16.47
C GLY A 332 -16.53 13.30 14.99
N ALA A 333 -16.42 14.41 14.26
CA ALA A 333 -16.14 14.41 12.83
C ALA A 333 -14.65 14.62 12.52
N GLY A 334 -13.72 14.50 13.46
CA GLY A 334 -12.32 14.83 13.26
C GLY A 334 -11.46 13.69 12.73
N ILE A 335 -10.46 14.02 11.93
CA ILE A 335 -9.30 13.18 11.65
C ILE A 335 -8.03 13.85 12.19
N LEU A 336 -7.09 13.06 12.70
CA LEU A 336 -5.76 13.54 13.11
C LEU A 336 -4.64 12.66 12.56
N PHE A 337 -3.60 13.30 12.07
CA PHE A 337 -2.27 12.73 11.94
C PHE A 337 -1.43 13.19 13.13
N VAL A 338 -0.86 12.25 13.87
CA VAL A 338 -0.11 12.52 15.10
C VAL A 338 1.31 11.99 14.95
N GLN A 339 2.31 12.84 15.08
CA GLN A 339 3.70 12.41 15.06
C GLN A 339 4.05 11.68 16.38
N ARG A 340 4.63 10.48 16.30
CA ARG A 340 4.89 9.58 17.46
C ARG A 340 6.37 9.20 17.64
N GLY A 341 7.29 9.85 16.93
CA GLY A 341 8.73 9.60 17.07
C GLY A 341 9.61 10.53 16.24
N LYS A 342 10.93 10.43 16.46
CA LYS A 342 11.92 11.34 15.86
C LYS A 342 12.02 11.24 14.32
N GLN A 343 11.46 10.20 13.70
CA GLN A 343 11.57 9.96 12.27
C GLN A 343 10.66 10.88 11.45
N PRO A 344 11.15 11.59 10.42
CA PRO A 344 10.32 12.44 9.57
C PRO A 344 9.22 11.65 8.87
N ALA A 345 8.07 12.28 8.68
CA ALA A 345 6.93 11.72 7.96
C ALA A 345 6.48 12.67 6.86
N ARG A 346 6.19 12.13 5.68
CA ARG A 346 5.60 12.88 4.57
C ARG A 346 4.38 12.12 4.05
N ILE A 347 3.24 12.81 3.96
CA ILE A 347 1.95 12.30 3.48
C ILE A 347 1.59 13.04 2.20
N GLU A 348 1.29 12.28 1.15
CA GLU A 348 0.99 12.79 -0.19
C GLU A 348 -0.23 12.07 -0.76
N ASN A 349 -0.84 12.62 -1.80
CA ASN A 349 -1.94 11.96 -2.54
C ASN A 349 -3.10 11.48 -1.64
N LEU A 350 -3.39 12.25 -0.58
CA LEU A 350 -4.46 11.95 0.36
C LEU A 350 -5.82 11.99 -0.34
N VAL A 351 -6.62 10.96 -0.18
CA VAL A 351 -8.02 10.92 -0.56
C VAL A 351 -8.81 10.27 0.57
N ILE A 352 -9.87 10.95 1.02
CA ILE A 352 -10.78 10.42 2.04
C ILE A 352 -12.17 10.39 1.45
N ARG A 353 -12.83 9.24 1.53
CA ARG A 353 -14.19 9.00 1.01
C ARG A 353 -15.07 8.46 2.11
N LYS A 354 -16.38 8.72 2.02
CA LYS A 354 -17.37 7.93 2.75
C LYS A 354 -17.23 6.46 2.30
N SER A 355 -17.31 5.52 3.22
CA SER A 355 -17.31 4.09 2.89
C SER A 355 -18.56 3.40 3.43
N SER A 356 -18.79 2.17 2.98
CA SER A 356 -19.90 1.32 3.44
C SER A 356 -19.67 0.76 4.85
N GLY A 357 -18.54 1.06 5.49
CA GLY A 357 -18.22 0.57 6.83
C GLY A 357 -17.87 -0.90 6.91
N HIS A 358 -17.72 -1.61 5.80
CA HIS A 358 -17.33 -3.02 5.76
C HIS A 358 -15.81 -3.19 5.62
N SER A 359 -15.32 -4.34 6.09
CA SER A 359 -13.92 -4.74 5.92
C SER A 359 -13.52 -4.66 4.44
N PRO A 360 -12.43 -3.96 4.10
CA PRO A 360 -11.92 -3.97 2.75
C PRO A 360 -11.55 -5.39 2.37
N ILE A 361 -12.02 -5.80 1.21
CA ILE A 361 -11.53 -7.00 0.58
C ILE A 361 -10.13 -6.65 0.08
N GLY A 362 -9.09 -6.92 0.88
CA GLY A 362 -7.69 -6.81 0.44
C GLY A 362 -7.42 -7.75 -0.74
N ARG A 363 -6.19 -7.85 -1.28
CA ARG A 363 -5.89 -8.74 -2.44
C ARG A 363 -6.46 -10.16 -2.33
N GLN A 364 -6.59 -10.69 -1.12
CA GLN A 364 -7.21 -11.98 -0.88
C GLN A 364 -8.73 -11.85 -0.77
N LEU A 365 -9.44 -12.50 -1.68
CA LEU A 365 -10.89 -12.64 -1.61
C LEU A 365 -11.28 -13.52 -0.40
N PRO A 366 -12.49 -13.34 0.16
CA PRO A 366 -13.03 -14.28 1.14
C PRO A 366 -12.91 -15.72 0.63
N LYS A 367 -12.48 -16.62 1.52
CA LYS A 367 -12.33 -18.04 1.18
C LYS A 367 -13.72 -18.62 0.99
N LEU A 368 -14.00 -19.06 -0.23
CA LEU A 368 -15.23 -19.76 -0.55
C LEU A 368 -15.07 -21.26 -0.37
N PRO A 369 -16.18 -22.01 -0.21
CA PRO A 369 -16.20 -23.45 -0.33
C PRO A 369 -15.52 -23.90 -1.64
N ALA A 370 -14.82 -25.03 -1.60
CA ALA A 370 -14.12 -25.52 -2.78
C ALA A 370 -15.10 -25.86 -3.91
N GLY A 371 -14.89 -25.29 -5.10
CA GLY A 371 -15.66 -25.60 -6.30
C GLY A 371 -17.03 -24.92 -6.37
N LEU A 372 -17.06 -23.58 -6.35
CA LEU A 372 -18.26 -22.79 -6.64
C LEU A 372 -18.98 -23.33 -7.89
N LYS A 373 -20.13 -23.97 -7.68
CA LYS A 373 -21.04 -24.39 -8.76
C LYS A 373 -21.91 -23.22 -9.24
N GLN A 374 -22.10 -22.21 -8.40
CA GLN A 374 -22.90 -21.01 -8.64
C GLN A 374 -22.14 -19.76 -8.19
N ASP A 375 -22.51 -18.59 -8.72
CA ASP A 375 -21.94 -17.33 -8.26
C ASP A 375 -22.40 -17.09 -6.81
N HIS A 376 -21.52 -16.53 -5.99
CA HIS A 376 -21.80 -16.19 -4.60
C HIS A 376 -21.78 -14.67 -4.44
N ILE A 377 -22.93 -14.11 -4.10
CA ILE A 377 -23.12 -12.67 -3.95
C ILE A 377 -23.26 -12.37 -2.47
N THR A 378 -22.41 -11.49 -1.95
CA THR A 378 -22.53 -10.97 -0.60
C THR A 378 -22.97 -9.52 -0.65
N PHE A 379 -23.99 -9.19 0.12
CA PHE A 379 -24.58 -7.87 0.19
C PHE A 379 -23.85 -6.97 1.20
N THR A 380 -24.12 -5.67 1.12
CA THR A 380 -23.62 -4.65 2.03
C THR A 380 -24.25 -4.71 3.42
N ASN A 381 -25.17 -5.64 3.70
CA ASN A 381 -25.63 -5.91 5.07
C ASN A 381 -25.01 -7.21 5.63
N GLY A 382 -24.18 -7.90 4.87
CA GLY A 382 -23.55 -9.17 5.26
C GLY A 382 -24.30 -10.42 4.78
N ASP A 383 -25.56 -10.30 4.38
CA ASP A 383 -26.33 -11.42 3.82
C ASP A 383 -25.71 -11.90 2.51
N HIS A 384 -26.00 -13.14 2.16
CA HIS A 384 -25.51 -13.74 0.94
C HIS A 384 -26.60 -14.53 0.21
N ILE A 385 -26.45 -14.62 -1.11
CA ILE A 385 -27.23 -15.51 -1.95
C ILE A 385 -26.30 -16.25 -2.91
N GLU A 386 -26.73 -17.45 -3.29
CA GLU A 386 -26.13 -18.23 -4.37
C GLU A 386 -27.05 -18.20 -5.59
N GLY A 387 -26.45 -18.08 -6.78
CA GLY A 387 -27.18 -18.04 -8.03
C GLY A 387 -26.28 -17.71 -9.21
N GLU A 388 -26.85 -17.63 -10.41
CA GLU A 388 -26.12 -17.21 -11.61
C GLU A 388 -26.43 -15.75 -11.94
N ILE A 389 -25.41 -14.90 -11.99
CA ILE A 389 -25.57 -13.53 -12.51
C ILE A 389 -25.68 -13.62 -14.03
N LYS A 390 -26.90 -13.53 -14.57
CA LYS A 390 -27.17 -13.58 -16.00
C LYS A 390 -26.70 -12.31 -16.70
N GLU A 391 -27.01 -11.17 -16.11
CA GLU A 391 -26.74 -9.85 -16.69
C GLU A 391 -26.41 -8.83 -15.60
N ILE A 392 -25.51 -7.90 -15.91
CA ILE A 392 -25.41 -6.61 -15.23
C ILE A 392 -25.54 -5.53 -16.28
N LYS A 393 -26.48 -4.60 -16.09
CA LYS A 393 -26.67 -3.45 -16.97
C LYS A 393 -27.31 -2.30 -16.21
N LYS A 394 -26.90 -1.05 -16.50
CA LYS A 394 -27.43 0.17 -15.88
C LYS A 394 -27.47 0.10 -14.34
N GLY A 395 -26.43 -0.46 -13.73
CA GLY A 395 -26.31 -0.54 -12.26
C GLY A 395 -27.19 -1.60 -11.59
N ILE A 396 -27.84 -2.49 -12.35
CA ILE A 396 -28.67 -3.58 -11.83
C ILE A 396 -28.11 -4.92 -12.31
N ALA A 397 -27.94 -5.85 -11.38
CA ALA A 397 -27.64 -7.25 -11.67
C ALA A 397 -28.94 -8.08 -11.68
N ILE A 398 -29.07 -8.98 -12.65
CA ILE A 398 -30.13 -9.98 -12.71
C ILE A 398 -29.52 -11.32 -12.29
N CYS A 399 -29.92 -11.82 -11.13
CA CYS A 399 -29.43 -13.07 -10.55
C CYS A 399 -30.52 -14.14 -10.60
N LYS A 400 -30.23 -15.28 -11.23
CA LYS A 400 -31.08 -16.47 -11.16
C LYS A 400 -30.72 -17.27 -9.91
N SER A 401 -31.57 -17.22 -8.91
CA SER A 401 -31.43 -17.95 -7.65
C SER A 401 -32.43 -19.11 -7.56
N SER A 402 -32.38 -19.88 -6.48
CA SER A 402 -33.42 -20.87 -6.14
C SER A 402 -34.82 -20.25 -5.96
N PHE A 403 -34.89 -18.94 -5.66
CA PHE A 403 -36.14 -18.19 -5.49
C PHE A 403 -36.64 -17.54 -6.80
N GLY A 404 -35.98 -17.82 -7.93
CA GLY A 404 -36.26 -17.21 -9.22
C GLY A 404 -35.28 -16.09 -9.61
N ASP A 405 -35.66 -15.33 -10.64
CA ASP A 405 -34.86 -14.21 -11.16
C ASP A 405 -35.05 -12.95 -10.28
N ILE A 406 -33.99 -12.53 -9.60
CA ILE A 406 -33.98 -11.39 -8.67
C ILE A 406 -33.20 -10.22 -9.29
N LYS A 407 -33.77 -9.02 -9.22
CA LYS A 407 -33.10 -7.77 -9.61
C LYS A 407 -32.39 -7.15 -8.41
N LEU A 408 -31.06 -7.00 -8.51
CA LEU A 408 -30.20 -6.55 -7.43
C LEU A 408 -29.47 -5.27 -7.83
N PRO A 409 -29.74 -4.12 -7.18
CA PRO A 409 -28.93 -2.92 -7.38
C PRO A 409 -27.47 -3.18 -6.99
N LEU A 410 -26.51 -2.77 -7.83
CA LEU A 410 -25.07 -2.93 -7.54
C LEU A 410 -24.65 -2.25 -6.24
N ALA A 411 -25.34 -1.17 -5.85
CA ALA A 411 -25.10 -0.47 -4.57
C ALA A 411 -25.37 -1.31 -3.33
N LYS A 412 -26.17 -2.38 -3.44
CA LYS A 412 -26.41 -3.34 -2.36
C LYS A 412 -25.43 -4.50 -2.37
N ILE A 413 -24.66 -4.68 -3.45
CA ILE A 413 -23.70 -5.79 -3.59
C ILE A 413 -22.35 -5.32 -3.07
N ARG A 414 -21.84 -6.01 -2.05
CA ARG A 414 -20.48 -5.80 -1.53
C ARG A 414 -19.46 -6.50 -2.42
N ILE A 415 -19.75 -7.74 -2.80
CA ILE A 415 -18.89 -8.57 -3.63
C ILE A 415 -19.72 -9.63 -4.35
N ALA A 416 -19.41 -9.87 -5.61
CA ALA A 416 -19.91 -11.02 -6.37
C ALA A 416 -18.70 -11.87 -6.79
N GLN A 417 -18.61 -13.09 -6.26
CA GLN A 417 -17.56 -14.05 -6.62
C GLN A 417 -18.15 -15.04 -7.62
N LEU A 418 -17.61 -15.06 -8.85
CA LEU A 418 -18.19 -15.83 -9.93
C LEU A 418 -17.79 -17.31 -9.87
N ALA A 419 -18.74 -18.20 -10.17
CA ALA A 419 -18.47 -19.61 -10.39
C ALA A 419 -17.59 -19.82 -11.62
N ARG A 420 -16.81 -20.90 -11.56
CA ARG A 420 -15.93 -21.31 -12.65
C ARG A 420 -15.99 -22.80 -12.85
N LYS A 421 -16.17 -23.22 -14.11
CA LYS A 421 -16.16 -24.63 -14.51
C LYS A 421 -14.78 -25.26 -14.34
N ALA A 422 -13.70 -24.48 -14.42
CA ALA A 422 -12.32 -24.94 -14.23
C ALA A 422 -11.48 -23.91 -13.47
N ILE A 423 -10.54 -24.40 -12.64
CA ILE A 423 -9.51 -23.55 -12.03
C ILE A 423 -8.47 -23.24 -13.11
N LEU A 424 -8.58 -22.07 -13.74
CA LEU A 424 -7.56 -21.60 -14.66
C LEU A 424 -6.28 -21.25 -13.88
N LYS A 425 -5.25 -22.08 -14.02
CA LYS A 425 -3.93 -21.81 -13.46
C LYS A 425 -3.20 -20.82 -14.35
N HIS A 426 -2.99 -19.61 -13.84
CA HIS A 426 -2.17 -18.60 -14.51
C HIS A 426 -0.81 -18.54 -13.84
N LYS A 427 0.24 -18.85 -14.60
CA LYS A 427 1.63 -18.61 -14.19
C LYS A 427 2.07 -17.32 -14.85
N ARG A 428 2.70 -16.42 -14.09
CA ARG A 428 3.36 -15.23 -14.64
C ARG A 428 4.35 -15.68 -15.72
N PRO A 429 4.22 -15.22 -16.98
CA PRO A 429 5.18 -15.56 -18.02
C PRO A 429 6.57 -15.10 -17.62
N GLU A 430 7.59 -15.84 -18.08
CA GLU A 430 8.96 -15.39 -17.94
C GLU A 430 9.15 -14.04 -18.64
N GLY A 431 9.93 -13.15 -18.02
CA GLY A 431 10.13 -11.78 -18.48
C GLY A 431 8.93 -10.83 -18.34
N ALA A 432 7.75 -11.28 -17.91
CA ALA A 432 6.62 -10.40 -17.66
C ALA A 432 6.90 -9.48 -16.47
N ALA A 433 6.48 -8.22 -16.54
CA ALA A 433 6.54 -7.26 -15.44
C ALA A 433 5.18 -7.16 -14.72
N VAL A 434 5.21 -6.70 -13.47
CA VAL A 434 4.01 -6.24 -12.76
C VAL A 434 4.02 -4.71 -12.77
N ILE A 435 3.00 -4.13 -13.38
CA ILE A 435 2.81 -2.68 -13.44
C ILE A 435 1.80 -2.29 -12.39
N THR A 436 2.13 -1.30 -11.56
CA THR A 436 1.18 -0.69 -10.64
C THR A 436 0.85 0.71 -11.14
N LEU A 437 -0.43 1.02 -11.27
CA LEU A 437 -0.92 2.33 -11.71
C LEU A 437 -1.16 3.29 -10.54
N ALA A 438 -1.46 4.55 -10.85
CA ALA A 438 -1.73 5.61 -9.88
C ALA A 438 -2.84 5.22 -8.88
N ASN A 439 -3.90 4.56 -9.38
CA ASN A 439 -5.05 4.03 -8.65
C ASN A 439 -4.80 2.64 -8.00
N GLN A 440 -3.56 2.18 -7.95
CA GLN A 440 -3.15 0.86 -7.42
C GLN A 440 -3.61 -0.35 -8.25
N THR A 441 -4.22 -0.17 -9.43
CA THR A 441 -4.47 -1.27 -10.36
C THR A 441 -3.15 -1.97 -10.69
N GLN A 442 -3.15 -3.30 -10.56
CA GLN A 442 -2.00 -4.15 -10.86
C GLN A 442 -2.27 -4.96 -12.10
N ILE A 443 -1.34 -4.88 -13.04
CA ILE A 443 -1.43 -5.52 -14.34
C ILE A 443 -0.14 -6.28 -14.59
N THR A 444 -0.27 -7.59 -14.82
CA THR A 444 0.84 -8.44 -15.20
C THR A 444 0.88 -8.61 -16.72
N GLY A 445 2.06 -8.43 -17.32
CA GLY A 445 2.23 -8.69 -18.74
C GLY A 445 3.64 -8.53 -19.26
N GLN A 446 3.88 -9.05 -20.46
CA GLN A 446 5.12 -8.82 -21.19
C GLN A 446 5.07 -7.45 -21.83
N LEU A 447 6.08 -6.63 -21.54
CA LEU A 447 6.20 -5.30 -22.12
C LEU A 447 6.63 -5.45 -23.58
N LYS A 448 5.95 -4.77 -24.50
CA LYS A 448 6.33 -4.78 -25.92
C LYS A 448 7.03 -3.48 -26.27
N ILE A 449 6.28 -2.39 -26.34
CA ILE A 449 6.78 -1.12 -26.85
C ILE A 449 6.21 -0.03 -25.96
N ALA A 450 7.08 0.85 -25.48
CA ALA A 450 6.66 2.14 -24.96
C ALA A 450 7.27 3.24 -25.80
N ASP A 451 6.43 4.11 -26.34
CA ASP A 451 6.85 5.43 -26.83
C ASP A 451 6.86 6.43 -25.67
N ALA A 452 6.97 7.73 -25.97
CA ALA A 452 7.02 8.78 -24.96
C ALA A 452 5.70 8.95 -24.15
N GLN A 453 4.60 8.30 -24.54
CA GLN A 453 3.26 8.56 -24.03
C GLN A 453 2.56 7.31 -23.51
N THR A 454 2.77 6.15 -24.14
CA THR A 454 2.07 4.90 -23.81
C THR A 454 3.03 3.74 -23.60
N LEU A 455 2.68 2.83 -22.70
CA LEU A 455 3.28 1.51 -22.51
C LEU A 455 2.30 0.46 -23.01
N ASN A 456 2.71 -0.29 -24.03
CA ASN A 456 1.96 -1.42 -24.55
C ASN A 456 2.49 -2.72 -23.97
N LEU A 457 1.58 -3.56 -23.48
CA LEU A 457 1.88 -4.86 -22.91
C LEU A 457 0.95 -5.94 -23.44
N THR A 458 1.36 -7.19 -23.29
CA THR A 458 0.51 -8.36 -23.49
C THR A 458 0.26 -9.06 -22.16
N SER A 459 -0.98 -8.96 -21.69
CA SER A 459 -1.50 -9.67 -20.53
C SER A 459 -1.82 -11.13 -20.92
N PRO A 460 -1.46 -12.11 -20.08
CA PRO A 460 -1.83 -13.52 -20.32
C PRO A 460 -3.34 -13.78 -20.33
N THR A 461 -4.12 -12.93 -19.66
CA THR A 461 -5.57 -13.08 -19.49
C THR A 461 -6.38 -12.22 -20.46
N LEU A 462 -5.88 -11.03 -20.77
CA LEU A 462 -6.64 -10.02 -21.53
C LEU A 462 -6.06 -9.73 -22.92
N GLY A 463 -4.88 -10.26 -23.24
CA GLY A 463 -4.18 -9.92 -24.48
C GLY A 463 -3.58 -8.52 -24.44
N LYS A 464 -3.70 -7.75 -25.52
CA LYS A 464 -3.02 -6.47 -25.67
C LYS A 464 -3.68 -5.39 -24.80
N ILE A 465 -2.89 -4.65 -24.03
CA ILE A 465 -3.33 -3.51 -23.23
C ILE A 465 -2.38 -2.34 -23.49
N SER A 466 -2.93 -1.14 -23.62
CA SER A 466 -2.18 0.12 -23.69
C SER A 466 -2.45 0.95 -22.44
N ILE A 467 -1.38 1.51 -21.86
CA ILE A 467 -1.42 2.25 -20.60
C ILE A 467 -0.68 3.57 -20.81
N PRO A 468 -1.26 4.74 -20.50
CA PRO A 468 -0.54 5.99 -20.59
C PRO A 468 0.55 6.05 -19.50
N LEU A 469 1.76 6.47 -19.87
CA LEU A 469 2.93 6.48 -18.98
C LEU A 469 2.70 7.35 -17.73
N ASN A 470 1.94 8.43 -17.88
CA ASN A 470 1.59 9.33 -16.78
C ASN A 470 0.68 8.69 -15.72
N ALA A 471 0.10 7.51 -15.98
CA ALA A 471 -0.68 6.75 -15.01
C ALA A 471 0.15 5.68 -14.30
N ILE A 472 1.39 5.42 -14.73
CA ILE A 472 2.21 4.36 -14.16
C ILE A 472 2.92 4.86 -12.91
N ARG A 473 2.82 4.08 -11.84
CA ARG A 473 3.53 4.32 -10.58
C ARG A 473 4.79 3.47 -10.47
N THR A 474 4.71 2.19 -10.79
CA THR A 474 5.87 1.28 -10.73
C THR A 474 5.85 0.28 -11.87
N ILE A 475 7.04 -0.18 -12.26
CA ILE A 475 7.22 -1.35 -13.12
C ILE A 475 8.19 -2.29 -12.41
N ASP A 476 7.73 -3.50 -12.08
CA ASP A 476 8.47 -4.47 -11.29
C ASP A 476 8.79 -5.73 -12.11
N PHE A 477 10.08 -5.91 -12.42
CA PHE A 477 10.62 -7.05 -13.15
C PHE A 477 11.09 -8.18 -12.22
N GLN A 478 11.01 -8.00 -10.90
CA GLN A 478 11.50 -8.98 -9.94
C GLN A 478 10.66 -10.26 -9.96
N THR A 479 11.34 -11.37 -9.70
CA THR A 479 10.74 -12.70 -9.57
C THR A 479 11.11 -13.29 -8.20
N PRO A 480 10.49 -14.40 -7.76
CA PRO A 480 10.93 -15.08 -6.54
C PRO A 480 12.41 -15.49 -6.55
N LYS A 481 12.98 -15.77 -7.74
CA LYS A 481 14.37 -16.21 -7.90
C LYS A 481 15.37 -15.07 -8.05
N ASN A 482 14.93 -13.89 -8.48
CA ASN A 482 15.79 -12.74 -8.73
C ASN A 482 15.16 -11.47 -8.15
N ARG A 483 15.76 -10.94 -7.09
CA ARG A 483 15.21 -9.83 -6.27
C ARG A 483 16.30 -8.83 -5.92
N ILE A 484 15.88 -7.58 -5.78
CA ILE A 484 16.73 -6.56 -5.19
C ILE A 484 16.45 -6.54 -3.68
N PRO A 485 17.44 -6.80 -2.81
CA PRO A 485 17.25 -6.77 -1.37
C PRO A 485 16.59 -5.47 -0.90
N GLY A 486 15.57 -5.62 -0.05
CA GLY A 486 14.81 -4.49 0.48
C GLY A 486 13.79 -3.91 -0.49
N PHE A 487 13.59 -4.39 -1.73
CA PHE A 487 12.49 -4.00 -2.64
C PHE A 487 11.16 -4.73 -2.36
N PRO A 488 10.00 -4.14 -2.72
CA PRO A 488 8.71 -4.80 -2.55
C PRO A 488 8.72 -6.13 -3.30
N ASP A 489 8.11 -7.16 -2.71
CA ASP A 489 7.90 -8.43 -3.40
C ASP A 489 6.51 -8.43 -4.04
N PRO A 490 6.40 -8.42 -5.37
CA PRO A 490 5.11 -8.41 -6.05
C PRO A 490 4.32 -9.70 -5.79
N ASN A 491 4.99 -10.78 -5.39
CA ASN A 491 4.42 -12.10 -5.12
C ASN A 491 4.31 -12.42 -3.62
N ALA A 492 4.55 -11.46 -2.72
CA ALA A 492 4.50 -11.72 -1.29
C ALA A 492 3.08 -12.19 -0.91
N LYS A 493 2.95 -13.46 -0.54
CA LYS A 493 1.81 -13.93 0.23
C LYS A 493 1.95 -13.36 1.65
N PRO A 494 0.86 -12.91 2.29
CA PRO A 494 0.93 -12.57 3.71
C PRO A 494 1.51 -13.78 4.44
N LYS A 495 2.57 -13.55 5.23
CA LYS A 495 3.06 -14.58 6.15
C LYS A 495 1.99 -14.79 7.21
N THR A 496 1.06 -15.70 6.96
CA THR A 496 0.47 -16.45 8.06
C THR A 496 1.64 -17.21 8.65
N LYS A 497 2.21 -16.73 9.76
CA LYS A 497 2.94 -17.66 10.63
C LYS A 497 1.95 -18.80 10.83
N ASN A 498 2.34 -20.02 10.45
CA ASN A 498 1.68 -21.22 10.92
C ASN A 498 1.37 -20.95 12.39
N GLY A 499 0.09 -21.04 12.75
CA GLY A 499 -0.25 -21.10 14.14
C GLY A 499 0.69 -22.14 14.75
N ASN A 500 1.40 -21.77 15.82
CA ASN A 500 1.65 -22.81 16.79
C ASN A 500 0.30 -23.49 16.98
N LYS A 501 0.22 -24.79 16.70
CA LYS A 501 -0.76 -25.63 17.36
C LYS A 501 -0.59 -25.34 18.84
N ARG A 502 -1.41 -24.43 19.35
CA ARG A 502 -1.93 -24.54 20.69
C ARG A 502 -3.20 -25.30 20.47
N ASP A 503 -3.21 -26.51 21.00
CA ASP A 503 -4.42 -27.30 21.13
C ASP A 503 -5.54 -26.38 21.63
N ASP A 504 -6.67 -26.41 20.94
CA ASP A 504 -7.91 -25.78 21.40
C ASP A 504 -8.23 -26.34 22.78
N PRO A 505 -8.35 -25.51 23.85
CA PRO A 505 -9.06 -25.94 25.04
C PRO A 505 -10.55 -25.61 24.84
N MET A 506 -11.16 -26.20 23.81
CA MET A 506 -12.62 -26.21 23.62
C MET A 506 -13.06 -27.56 23.05
N ASN A 507 -12.55 -28.65 23.64
CA ASN A 507 -13.20 -29.95 23.66
C ASN A 507 -12.85 -30.60 25.00
N GLY A 508 -13.72 -30.36 25.98
CA GLY A 508 -13.52 -30.79 27.36
C GLY A 508 -14.46 -30.04 28.29
N LEU A 509 -15.76 -29.99 27.96
CA LEU A 509 -16.76 -29.79 29.01
C LEU A 509 -16.74 -31.08 29.85
N PRO A 510 -16.45 -31.05 31.16
CA PRO A 510 -16.74 -32.18 32.01
C PRO A 510 -18.27 -32.37 32.03
N ASN A 511 -18.72 -33.60 31.78
CA ASN A 511 -20.10 -34.00 32.04
C ASN A 511 -20.41 -33.68 33.51
N ILE A 512 -21.21 -32.66 33.74
CA ILE A 512 -21.79 -32.39 35.06
C ILE A 512 -22.97 -33.36 35.21
N PRO A 513 -22.98 -34.25 36.22
CA PRO A 513 -24.14 -35.09 36.49
C PRO A 513 -25.33 -34.22 36.95
N PRO A 514 -26.57 -34.60 36.63
CA PRO A 514 -27.74 -33.86 37.08
C PRO A 514 -27.83 -33.84 38.62
N PRO A 515 -28.40 -32.78 39.22
CA PRO A 515 -28.57 -32.70 40.66
C PRO A 515 -29.50 -33.82 41.17
N PRO A 516 -29.21 -34.42 42.34
CA PRO A 516 -30.06 -35.43 42.93
C PRO A 516 -31.34 -34.79 43.47
N GLY A 517 -32.49 -35.34 43.09
CA GLY A 517 -33.78 -35.08 43.74
C GLY A 517 -34.77 -34.30 42.90
N CYS A 518 -35.37 -34.99 41.93
CA CYS A 518 -36.79 -34.87 41.57
C CYS A 518 -37.10 -36.05 40.62
N ASP A 519 -37.65 -37.13 41.18
CA ASP A 519 -38.47 -38.12 40.47
C ASP A 519 -39.91 -37.98 41.02
N PRO A 520 -40.95 -38.37 40.27
CA PRO A 520 -41.24 -38.13 38.85
C PRO A 520 -42.11 -36.87 38.62
#